data_AF-K0J3R1-F1
#
_entry.id   AF-K0J3R1-F1
#
_cell.length_a   1.000
_cell.length_b   1.000
_cell.length_c   1.000
_cell.angle_alpha   90.00
_cell.angle_beta   90.00
_cell.angle_gamma   90.00
#
_symmetry.space_group_name_H-M   'P 1'
#
loop_
_entity.id
_entity.type
_entity.pdbx_description
1 polymer ?
#
loop_
_entity_poly.entity_id
_entity_poly.type
_entity_poly.pdbx_seq_one_letter_code
_entity_poly.pdbx_strand_id
1 'polypeptide(L)' 'LIWDAVIPPRFDEDKDIAVFPLTVQLPDVEIDAGYGVLWPEDGRNISYYVRLAESVGFKVISEKEEDRQLFLELKKQGR' A
#
# COMPACT_ATOMS: atom_id res chain seq x y z
N LEU A 1 -4.09 -10.87 -5.27
CA LEU A 1 -2.82 -10.11 -5.18
C LEU A 1 -3.14 -8.78 -4.56
N ILE A 2 -2.30 -8.31 -3.64
CA ILE A 2 -2.34 -6.93 -3.14
C ILE A 2 -0.97 -6.34 -3.46
N TRP A 3 -0.96 -5.17 -4.07
CA TRP A 3 0.23 -4.34 -4.24
C TRP A 3 -0.18 -2.93 -3.84
N ASP A 4 0.55 -2.32 -2.91
CA ASP A 4 0.23 -1.00 -2.37
C ASP A 4 1.49 -0.29 -1.87
N ALA A 5 1.37 0.98 -1.55
CA ALA A 5 2.40 1.72 -0.83
C ALA A 5 2.35 1.41 0.67
N VAL A 6 3.52 1.44 1.32
CA VAL A 6 3.60 1.51 2.78
C VAL A 6 3.23 2.94 3.18
N ILE A 7 2.11 3.08 3.87
CA ILE A 7 1.59 4.36 4.35
C ILE A 7 2.01 4.51 5.82
N PRO A 8 2.83 5.50 6.18
CA PRO A 8 3.22 5.69 7.57
C PRO A 8 2.02 6.11 8.43
N PRO A 9 2.08 5.91 9.76
CA PRO A 9 1.15 6.53 10.68
C PRO A 9 1.02 8.04 10.44
N ARG A 10 -0.17 8.57 10.67
CA ARG A 10 -0.41 10.01 10.56
C ARG A 10 0.41 10.71 11.62
N PHE A 11 1.15 11.74 11.20
CA PHE A 11 1.96 12.57 12.09
C PHE A 11 1.62 14.05 11.98
N ASP A 12 0.80 14.43 11.00
CA ASP A 12 0.38 15.81 10.72
C ASP A 12 -1.15 15.85 10.82
N GLU A 13 -1.64 16.38 11.94
CA GLU A 13 -3.08 16.48 12.22
C GLU A 13 -3.79 17.46 11.28
N ASP A 14 -3.07 18.40 10.67
CA ASP A 14 -3.65 19.36 9.72
C ASP A 14 -3.82 18.77 8.31
N LYS A 15 -3.32 17.55 8.05
CA LYS A 15 -3.40 16.89 6.74
C LYS A 15 -4.19 15.60 6.76
N ASP A 16 -5.29 15.58 5.99
CA ASP A 16 -6.15 14.40 5.88
C ASP A 16 -5.73 13.41 4.78
N ILE A 17 -4.81 13.80 3.89
CA ILE A 17 -4.44 13.02 2.70
C ILE A 17 -2.94 12.74 2.69
N ALA A 18 -2.59 11.45 2.59
CA ALA A 18 -1.24 11.01 2.24
C ALA A 18 -1.09 11.01 0.70
N VAL A 19 -0.09 11.72 0.19
CA VAL A 19 0.20 11.81 -1.26
C VAL A 19 1.53 11.15 -1.57
N PHE A 20 1.52 10.27 -2.56
CA PHE A 20 2.69 9.60 -3.11
C PHE A 20 2.93 10.15 -4.51
N PRO A 21 3.78 11.17 -4.67
CA PRO A 21 4.12 11.72 -5.98
C PRO A 21 4.94 10.69 -6.77
N LEU A 22 4.69 10.64 -8.08
CA LEU A 22 5.39 9.80 -9.03
C LEU A 22 5.80 10.66 -10.22
N THR A 23 7.10 10.89 -10.36
CA THR A 23 7.67 11.53 -11.55
C THR A 23 8.24 10.45 -12.45
N VAL A 24 7.77 10.39 -13.70
CA VAL A 24 8.23 9.42 -14.70
C VAL A 24 9.03 10.17 -15.76
N GLN A 25 10.32 9.85 -15.85
CA GLN A 25 11.17 10.35 -16.92
C GLN A 25 11.01 9.47 -18.16
N LEU A 26 10.46 10.04 -19.23
CA LEU A 26 10.49 9.47 -20.58
C LEU A 26 11.60 10.17 -21.40
N PRO A 27 11.99 9.62 -22.57
CA PRO A 27 13.09 10.19 -23.36
C PRO A 27 12.96 11.68 -23.66
N ASP A 28 11.74 12.14 -23.94
CA ASP A 28 11.48 13.51 -24.40
C ASP A 28 10.59 14.33 -23.44
N VAL A 29 10.09 13.73 -22.36
CA VAL A 29 9.13 14.37 -21.45
C VAL A 29 9.25 13.84 -20.03
N GLU A 30 9.02 14.73 -19.06
CA GLU A 30 8.79 14.37 -17.67
C GLU A 30 7.28 14.40 -17.40
N ILE A 31 6.77 13.32 -16.80
CA ILE A 31 5.35 13.22 -16.41
C ILE A 31 5.27 13.23 -14.90
N ASP A 32 4.61 14.26 -14.35
CA ASP A 32 4.22 14.29 -12.95
C ASP A 32 2.84 13.67 -12.75
N ALA A 33 2.82 12.62 -11.95
CA ALA A 33 1.63 11.90 -11.53
C ALA A 33 1.68 11.67 -10.01
N GLY A 34 0.68 10.98 -9.49
CA GLY A 34 0.68 10.56 -8.10
C GLY A 34 -0.59 9.85 -7.69
N TYR A 35 -0.54 9.27 -6.50
CA TYR A 35 -1.68 8.65 -5.84
C TYR A 35 -1.90 9.33 -4.49
N GLY A 36 -3.18 9.60 -4.17
CA GLY A 36 -3.60 10.19 -2.90
C GLY A 36 -4.61 9.30 -2.22
N VAL A 37 -4.50 9.18 -0.89
CA VAL A 37 -5.43 8.40 -0.07
C VAL A 37 -5.68 9.11 1.25
N LEU A 38 -6.86 8.92 1.84
CA LEU A 38 -7.11 9.32 3.23
C LEU A 38 -6.00 8.76 4.12
N TRP A 39 -5.37 9.61 4.93
CA TRP A 39 -4.24 9.24 5.77
C TRP A 39 -4.75 8.44 6.97
N PRO A 40 -4.50 7.12 7.03
CA PRO A 40 -4.91 6.31 8.18
C PRO A 40 -4.07 6.67 9.40
N GLU A 41 -4.72 6.84 10.55
CA GLU A 41 -4.05 7.17 11.82
C GLU A 41 -2.90 6.21 12.13
N ASP A 42 -3.16 4.90 12.08
CA ASP A 42 -2.16 3.86 12.37
C ASP A 42 -1.23 3.51 11.19
N GLY A 43 -1.39 4.17 10.03
CA GLY A 43 -0.70 3.78 8.81
C GLY A 43 -1.28 2.51 8.17
N ARG A 44 -0.64 2.05 7.09
CA ARG A 44 -0.89 0.75 6.44
C ARG A 44 0.43 0.15 5.99
N ASN A 45 0.69 -1.07 6.43
CA ASN A 45 1.89 -1.85 6.09
C ASN A 45 1.52 -3.30 5.80
N ILE A 46 2.51 -4.15 5.52
CA ILE A 46 2.24 -5.55 5.17
C ILE A 46 1.46 -6.28 6.27
N SER A 47 1.79 -6.04 7.55
CA SER A 47 1.14 -6.68 8.68
C SER A 47 -0.35 -6.32 8.79
N TYR A 48 -0.74 -5.09 8.44
CA TYR A 48 -2.15 -4.71 8.35
C TYR A 48 -2.89 -5.59 7.32
N TYR A 49 -2.32 -5.73 6.13
CA TYR A 49 -2.94 -6.49 5.04
C TYR A 49 -2.95 -8.00 5.29
N VAL A 50 -1.94 -8.56 5.94
CA VAL A 50 -1.91 -9.96 6.39
C VAL A 50 -3.08 -10.23 7.34
N ARG A 51 -3.20 -9.44 8.42
CA ARG A 51 -4.30 -9.60 9.40
C ARG A 51 -5.67 -9.49 8.74
N LEU A 52 -5.84 -8.51 7.84
CA LEU A 52 -7.08 -8.34 7.10
C LEU A 52 -7.38 -9.56 6.22
N ALA A 53 -6.41 -10.05 5.46
CA ALA A 53 -6.58 -11.20 4.58
C ALA A 53 -6.96 -12.47 5.36
N GLU A 54 -6.29 -12.73 6.48
CA GLU A 54 -6.59 -13.88 7.35
C GLU A 54 -7.98 -13.76 7.96
N SER A 55 -8.37 -12.57 8.44
CA SER A 55 -9.68 -12.33 9.05
C SER A 55 -10.87 -12.61 8.11
N VAL A 56 -10.65 -12.50 6.79
CA VAL A 56 -11.67 -12.75 5.76
C VAL A 56 -11.49 -14.10 5.06
N GLY A 57 -10.62 -14.98 5.59
CA GLY A 57 -10.48 -16.37 5.16
C GLY A 57 -9.56 -16.60 3.96
N PHE A 58 -8.67 -15.66 3.64
CA PHE A 58 -7.60 -15.91 2.67
C PHE A 58 -6.39 -16.54 3.37
N LYS A 59 -5.70 -17.40 2.63
CA LYS A 59 -4.36 -17.86 3.00
C LYS A 59 -3.32 -16.96 2.33
N VAL A 60 -2.38 -16.43 3.11
CA VAL A 60 -1.20 -15.74 2.56
C VAL A 60 -0.23 -16.78 1.99
N ILE A 61 0.20 -16.57 0.75
CA ILE A 61 1.10 -17.46 0.01
C ILE A 61 2.52 -16.91 0.01
N SER A 62 2.67 -15.60 -0.22
CA SER A 62 3.94 -14.89 -0.15
C SER A 62 3.72 -13.42 0.20
N GLU A 63 4.76 -12.83 0.78
CA GLU A 63 4.81 -11.47 1.29
C GLU A 63 6.14 -10.85 0.88
N LYS A 64 6.10 -9.59 0.44
CA LYS A 64 7.30 -8.82 0.14
C LYS A 64 7.07 -7.37 0.53
N GLU A 65 7.95 -6.81 1.34
CA GLU A 65 7.96 -5.38 1.68
C GLU A 65 9.37 -4.84 1.39
N GLU A 66 9.46 -3.85 0.51
CA GLU A 66 10.71 -3.19 0.13
C GLU A 66 10.46 -1.69 -0.01
N ASP A 67 11.33 -0.89 0.61
CA ASP A 67 11.27 0.57 0.65
C ASP A 67 9.90 1.12 1.08
N ARG A 68 9.10 1.56 0.11
CA ARG A 68 7.77 2.16 0.31
C ARG A 68 6.67 1.34 -0.35
N GLN A 69 6.94 0.10 -0.71
CA GLN A 69 6.01 -0.76 -1.44
C GLN A 69 5.87 -2.11 -0.74
N LEU A 70 4.65 -2.64 -0.78
CA LEU A 70 4.32 -3.96 -0.27
C LEU A 70 3.62 -4.79 -1.34
N PHE A 71 3.78 -6.10 -1.26
CA PHE A 71 3.14 -7.07 -2.13
C PHE A 71 2.71 -8.31 -1.33
N LEU A 72 1.48 -8.76 -1.54
CA LEU A 72 0.96 -10.00 -0.98
C LEU A 72 0.32 -10.87 -2.06
N GLU A 73 0.68 -12.14 -2.06
CA GLU A 73 -0.03 -13.19 -2.79
C GLU A 73 -1.00 -13.89 -1.85
N LEU A 74 -2.27 -13.95 -2.25
CA LEU A 74 -3.34 -14.50 -1.43
C LEU A 74 -4.05 -15.60 -2.21
N LYS A 75 -4.35 -16.71 -1.54
CA LYS A 75 -5.20 -17.78 -2.06
C LYS A 75 -6.50 -17.81 -1.28
N LYS A 76 -7.62 -17.71 -2.01
CA LYS A 76 -8.94 -17.95 -1.41
C LYS A 76 -8.99 -19.39 -0.92
N GLN A 77 -9.34 -19.60 0.35
CA GLN A 77 -9.61 -20.94 0.83
C GLN A 77 -10.95 -21.40 0.24
N GLY A 78 -10.95 -22.58 -0.37
CA GLY A 78 -12.16 -23.20 -0.90
C GLY A 78 -13.17 -23.44 0.23
N ARG A 79 -14.46 -23.38 -0.11
CA ARG A 79 -15.53 -23.69 0.83
C ARG A 79 -15.64 -25.19 1.04
#